data_AF-A0A2E7RY28-F1
#
_entry.id   AF-A0A2E7RY28-F1
#
_cell.length_a   1.000
_cell.length_b   1.000
_cell.length_c   1.000
_cell.angle_alpha   90.00
_cell.angle_beta   90.00
_cell.angle_gamma   90.00
#
_symmetry.space_group_name_H-M   'P 1'
#
loop_
_entity.id
_entity.type
_entity.pdbx_description
1 polymer ?
#
loop_
_entity_poly.entity_id
_entity_poly.type
_entity_poly.pdbx_seq_one_letter_code
_entity_poly.pdbx_strand_id
1 'polypeptide(L)'
;MTTRTNSLLAIAVCGLLAVSLTAGGQDSRRRSDTDAKLPSSVTLARKPRAKVIDGYRAMARLAHQHGRIDGRVDFDTMPFAELRRLLIGEGVIDDGWGFTPMAGLERDVLAYMAASYLDIRPGLLTSIFGMTRRYSYRELQHRGMMVQGQPRQVVSGSELLSVLTRVAAETDRRGMGLQ
;
A
#
# COMPACT_ATOMS: atom_id res chain seq x y z
N MET A 1 -40.32 -40.07 53.35
CA MET A 1 -39.05 -40.58 52.79
C MET A 1 -39.25 -40.78 51.31
N THR A 2 -38.55 -39.95 50.55
CA THR A 2 -38.78 -39.64 49.13
C THR A 2 -37.93 -40.56 48.24
N THR A 3 -38.63 -41.18 47.29
CA THR A 3 -38.26 -41.63 45.93
C THR A 3 -36.88 -42.26 45.68
N ARG A 4 -36.92 -43.56 45.34
CA ARG A 4 -35.86 -44.38 44.77
C ARG A 4 -35.97 -44.40 43.23
N THR A 5 -34.81 -44.31 42.57
CA THR A 5 -34.47 -44.89 41.25
C THR A 5 -35.20 -44.39 40.00
N ASN A 6 -34.53 -43.50 39.25
CA ASN A 6 -34.72 -43.32 37.81
C ASN A 6 -33.55 -43.99 37.08
N SER A 7 -33.83 -44.97 36.23
CA SER A 7 -33.01 -45.33 35.06
C SER A 7 -33.74 -46.41 34.28
N LEU A 8 -34.25 -46.08 33.09
CA LEU A 8 -34.34 -46.97 31.92
C LEU A 8 -34.84 -46.18 30.70
N LEU A 9 -34.03 -46.25 29.64
CA LEU A 9 -34.39 -46.24 28.22
C LEU A 9 -35.14 -45.04 27.62
N ALA A 10 -34.40 -44.23 26.85
CA ALA A 10 -34.85 -43.81 25.52
C ALA A 10 -33.65 -43.47 24.64
N ILE A 11 -33.39 -44.36 23.69
CA ILE A 11 -32.51 -44.19 22.55
C ILE A 11 -33.14 -43.11 21.65
N ALA A 12 -32.49 -41.96 21.51
CA ALA A 12 -32.83 -40.98 20.48
C ALA A 12 -31.66 -40.89 19.50
N VAL A 13 -31.90 -41.37 18.29
CA VAL A 13 -31.00 -41.35 17.14
C VAL A 13 -30.77 -39.89 16.73
N CYS A 14 -29.62 -39.32 17.11
CA CYS A 14 -29.13 -38.08 16.52
C CYS A 14 -28.59 -38.39 15.13
N GLY A 15 -29.38 -38.06 14.11
CA GLY A 15 -28.97 -38.06 12.71
C GLY A 15 -27.75 -37.17 12.50
N LEU A 16 -26.66 -37.81 12.09
CA LEU A 16 -25.38 -37.21 11.74
C LEU A 16 -25.53 -36.45 10.41
N LEU A 17 -25.84 -35.16 10.45
CA LEU A 17 -25.68 -34.27 9.29
C LEU A 17 -24.20 -33.92 9.14
N ALA A 18 -23.46 -34.77 8.42
CA ALA A 18 -22.14 -34.44 7.92
C ALA A 18 -22.29 -33.37 6.82
N VAL A 19 -22.24 -32.09 7.21
CA VAL A 19 -21.95 -31.00 6.28
C VAL A 19 -20.48 -31.09 5.94
N SER A 20 -20.17 -31.74 4.83
CA SER A 20 -18.85 -31.71 4.22
C SER A 20 -18.57 -30.28 3.73
N LEU A 21 -17.91 -29.46 4.57
CA LEU A 21 -17.29 -28.21 4.15
C LEU A 21 -16.16 -28.53 3.16
N THR A 22 -16.50 -28.56 1.88
CA THR A 22 -15.54 -28.43 0.77
C THR A 22 -15.48 -26.97 0.32
N ALA A 23 -15.23 -26.06 1.27
CA ALA A 23 -15.09 -24.62 1.01
C ALA A 23 -13.62 -24.19 0.81
N GLY A 24 -12.85 -24.96 0.05
CA GLY A 24 -11.41 -24.69 -0.17
C GLY A 24 -11.03 -24.16 -1.54
N GLY A 25 -11.86 -24.35 -2.58
CA GLY A 25 -11.44 -24.15 -3.97
C GLY A 25 -12.19 -23.09 -4.79
N GLN A 26 -13.39 -22.66 -4.38
CA GLN A 26 -14.23 -21.76 -5.18
C GLN A 26 -14.17 -20.29 -4.75
N ASP A 27 -13.84 -20.00 -3.50
CA ASP A 27 -13.88 -18.64 -2.95
C ASP A 27 -12.73 -17.76 -3.48
N SER A 28 -11.55 -18.35 -3.68
CA SER A 28 -10.39 -17.70 -4.30
C SER A 28 -10.63 -17.33 -5.77
N ARG A 29 -11.35 -18.18 -6.52
CA ARG A 29 -11.64 -17.95 -7.94
C ARG A 29 -12.73 -16.89 -8.14
N ARG A 30 -13.78 -16.89 -7.31
CA ARG A 30 -14.85 -15.88 -7.34
C ARG A 30 -14.39 -14.50 -6.88
N ARG A 31 -13.48 -14.44 -5.89
CA ARG A 31 -12.85 -13.18 -5.45
C ARG A 31 -11.98 -12.57 -6.54
N SER A 32 -11.21 -13.40 -7.25
CA SER A 32 -10.36 -12.99 -8.38
C SER A 32 -11.15 -12.35 -9.54
N ASP A 33 -12.27 -12.95 -9.94
CA ASP A 33 -13.10 -12.42 -11.04
C ASP A 33 -13.84 -11.13 -10.67
N THR A 34 -14.13 -10.93 -9.39
CA THR A 34 -14.80 -9.71 -8.90
C THR A 34 -13.81 -8.56 -8.72
N ASP A 35 -12.59 -8.84 -8.26
CA ASP A 35 -11.54 -7.83 -8.10
C ASP A 35 -11.01 -7.30 -9.44
N ALA A 36 -11.13 -8.07 -10.53
CA ALA A 36 -10.74 -7.63 -11.88
C ALA A 36 -11.59 -6.47 -12.43
N LYS A 37 -12.78 -6.22 -11.88
CA LYS A 37 -13.69 -5.12 -12.29
C LYS A 37 -13.60 -3.87 -11.41
N LEU A 38 -12.76 -3.88 -10.38
CA LEU A 38 -12.65 -2.77 -9.44
C LEU A 38 -11.69 -1.70 -9.96
N PRO A 39 -11.92 -0.41 -9.62
CA PRO A 39 -10.93 0.64 -9.86
C PRO A 39 -9.59 0.26 -9.23
N SER A 40 -8.49 0.61 -9.89
CA SER A 40 -7.13 0.24 -9.45
C SER A 40 -6.81 0.67 -8.01
N SER A 41 -7.38 1.79 -7.56
CA SER A 41 -7.29 2.27 -6.16
C SER A 41 -7.98 1.33 -5.17
N VAL A 42 -9.14 0.77 -5.51
CA VAL A 42 -9.87 -0.17 -4.64
C VAL A 42 -9.13 -1.50 -4.55
N THR A 43 -8.63 -2.01 -5.68
CA THR A 43 -7.81 -3.22 -5.71
C THR A 43 -6.54 -3.05 -4.89
N LEU A 44 -5.89 -1.88 -5.00
CA LEU A 44 -4.72 -1.55 -4.20
C LEU A 44 -5.07 -1.49 -2.70
N ALA A 45 -6.12 -0.78 -2.31
CA ALA A 45 -6.51 -0.61 -0.91
C ALA A 45 -6.68 -1.94 -0.15
N ARG A 46 -7.13 -2.99 -0.86
CA ARG A 46 -7.36 -4.33 -0.31
C ARG A 46 -6.09 -5.16 -0.14
N LYS A 47 -4.94 -4.75 -0.69
CA LYS A 47 -3.69 -5.50 -0.58
C LYS A 47 -3.16 -5.46 0.85
N PRO A 48 -3.00 -6.62 1.53
CA PRO A 48 -2.46 -6.65 2.89
C PRO A 48 -0.97 -6.25 2.92
N ARG A 49 -0.25 -6.46 1.81
CA ARG A 49 1.15 -6.10 1.63
C ARG A 49 1.33 -5.49 0.24
N ALA A 50 1.50 -4.17 0.18
CA ALA A 50 1.81 -3.49 -1.06
C ALA A 50 3.19 -3.90 -1.58
N LYS A 51 3.33 -3.93 -2.90
CA LYS A 51 4.58 -4.23 -3.59
C LYS A 51 5.26 -2.96 -4.06
N VAL A 52 6.55 -3.04 -4.37
CA VAL A 52 7.31 -1.91 -4.94
C VAL A 52 6.65 -1.39 -6.21
N ILE A 53 6.18 -2.29 -7.10
CA ILE A 53 5.43 -1.90 -8.30
C ILE A 53 4.17 -1.09 -7.99
N ASP A 54 3.47 -1.42 -6.90
CA ASP A 54 2.25 -0.71 -6.50
C ASP A 54 2.57 0.73 -6.11
N GLY A 55 3.64 0.91 -5.31
CA GLY A 55 4.14 2.23 -4.92
C GLY A 55 4.54 3.06 -6.13
N TYR A 56 5.32 2.48 -7.05
CA TYR A 56 5.81 3.19 -8.23
C TYR A 56 4.66 3.64 -9.14
N ARG A 57 3.71 2.74 -9.43
CA ARG A 57 2.54 3.09 -10.24
C ARG A 57 1.69 4.17 -9.58
N ALA A 58 1.51 4.09 -8.27
CA ALA A 58 0.72 5.07 -7.54
C ALA A 58 1.41 6.45 -7.52
N MET A 59 2.73 6.51 -7.35
CA MET A 59 3.52 7.74 -7.48
C MET A 59 3.46 8.32 -8.89
N ALA A 60 3.60 7.49 -9.93
CA ALA A 60 3.55 7.95 -11.32
C ALA A 60 2.18 8.52 -11.69
N ARG A 61 1.09 7.89 -11.22
CA ARG A 61 -0.27 8.45 -11.36
C ARG A 61 -0.42 9.79 -10.66
N LEU A 62 0.11 9.92 -9.45
CA LEU A 62 0.07 11.19 -8.72
C LEU A 62 0.86 12.28 -9.45
N ALA A 63 2.05 11.95 -9.95
CA ALA A 63 2.87 12.84 -10.77
C ALA A 63 2.13 13.27 -12.04
N HIS A 64 1.50 12.33 -12.75
CA HIS A 64 0.67 12.63 -13.92
C HIS A 64 -0.53 13.53 -13.58
N GLN A 65 -1.25 13.24 -12.49
CA GLN A 65 -2.40 14.03 -12.04
C GLN A 65 -2.02 15.49 -11.76
N HIS A 66 -0.81 15.74 -11.23
CA HIS A 66 -0.31 17.10 -10.99
C HIS A 66 0.48 17.68 -12.18
N GLY A 67 0.42 17.07 -13.36
CA GLY A 67 1.07 17.59 -14.58
C GLY A 67 2.59 17.55 -14.55
N ARG A 68 3.21 16.71 -13.71
CA ARG A 68 4.67 16.48 -13.74
C ARG A 68 5.09 15.51 -14.84
N ILE A 69 4.24 14.53 -15.11
CA ILE A 69 4.43 13.56 -16.19
C ILE A 69 3.37 13.82 -17.24
N ASP A 70 3.80 14.20 -18.44
CA ASP A 70 2.91 14.50 -19.56
C ASP A 70 2.52 13.25 -20.37
N GLY A 71 1.46 13.40 -21.17
CA GLY A 71 1.06 12.43 -22.18
C GLY A 71 0.07 11.36 -21.71
N ARG A 72 -0.51 10.63 -22.68
CA ARG A 72 -1.43 9.53 -22.40
C ARG A 72 -0.64 8.26 -22.08
N VAL A 73 -0.33 8.07 -20.80
CA VAL A 73 0.47 6.95 -20.32
C VAL A 73 -0.38 5.96 -19.54
N ASP A 74 -0.33 4.68 -19.92
CA ASP A 74 -0.93 3.59 -19.13
C ASP A 74 0.11 2.98 -18.18
N PHE A 75 0.08 3.41 -16.93
CA PHE A 75 1.00 2.92 -15.89
C PHE A 75 0.76 1.47 -15.46
N ASP A 76 -0.42 0.89 -15.74
CA ASP A 76 -0.74 -0.48 -15.34
C ASP A 76 -0.07 -1.53 -16.23
N THR A 77 0.13 -1.21 -17.50
CA THR A 77 0.77 -2.09 -18.47
C THR A 77 2.24 -1.74 -18.72
N MET A 78 2.68 -0.55 -18.30
CA MET A 78 4.07 -0.11 -18.44
C MET A 78 5.07 -1.11 -17.82
N PRO A 79 6.13 -1.51 -18.55
CA PRO A 79 7.21 -2.32 -18.02
C PRO A 79 7.88 -1.68 -16.80
N PHE A 80 8.20 -2.49 -15.78
CA PHE A 80 8.77 -1.97 -14.53
C PHE A 80 10.07 -1.18 -14.74
N ALA A 81 10.94 -1.62 -15.66
CA ALA A 81 12.18 -0.91 -15.96
C ALA A 81 11.93 0.49 -16.53
N GLU A 82 10.89 0.65 -17.35
CA GLU A 82 10.49 1.93 -17.91
C GLU A 82 9.87 2.84 -16.85
N LEU A 83 8.97 2.30 -16.04
CA LEU A 83 8.37 3.01 -14.91
C LEU A 83 9.43 3.50 -13.91
N ARG A 84 10.46 2.68 -13.64
CA ARG A 84 11.60 3.05 -12.80
C ARG A 84 12.38 4.21 -13.42
N ARG A 85 12.71 4.15 -14.71
CA ARG A 85 13.42 5.24 -15.40
C ARG A 85 12.63 6.55 -15.34
N LEU A 86 11.32 6.48 -15.55
CA LEU A 86 10.43 7.62 -15.46
C LEU A 86 10.49 8.28 -14.07
N LEU A 87 10.34 7.51 -13.01
CA LEU A 87 10.39 8.04 -11.63
C LEU A 87 11.78 8.53 -11.21
N ILE A 88 12.86 8.00 -11.79
CA ILE A 88 14.22 8.56 -11.61
C ILE A 88 14.31 9.92 -12.29
N GLY A 89 13.80 10.04 -13.53
CA GLY A 89 13.77 11.32 -14.25
C GLY A 89 13.02 12.40 -13.49
N GLU A 90 11.93 12.02 -12.81
CA GLU A 90 11.15 12.89 -11.92
C GLU A 90 11.78 13.13 -10.54
N GLY A 91 12.94 12.54 -10.24
CA GLY A 91 13.60 12.65 -8.94
C GLY A 91 12.81 12.05 -7.76
N VAL A 92 11.86 11.17 -8.03
CA VAL A 92 10.99 10.55 -7.00
C VAL A 92 11.66 9.37 -6.31
N ILE A 93 12.56 8.68 -7.02
CA ILE A 93 13.33 7.54 -6.51
C ILE A 93 14.82 7.73 -6.81
N ASP A 94 15.65 7.06 -6.02
CA ASP A 94 17.10 7.03 -6.18
C ASP A 94 17.52 6.02 -7.25
N ASP A 95 18.51 6.38 -8.08
CA ASP A 95 18.97 5.58 -9.21
C ASP A 95 19.85 4.39 -8.80
N GLY A 96 20.38 4.38 -7.58
CA GLY A 96 21.13 3.28 -6.99
C GLY A 96 20.25 2.14 -6.44
N TRP A 97 18.93 2.32 -6.41
CA TRP A 97 18.02 1.32 -5.83
C TRP A 97 17.72 0.15 -6.77
N GLY A 98 18.18 -1.05 -6.40
CA GLY A 98 17.95 -2.30 -7.14
C GLY A 98 16.76 -3.14 -6.66
N PHE A 99 15.59 -2.52 -6.39
CA PHE A 99 14.44 -3.27 -5.87
C PHE A 99 13.77 -4.18 -6.91
N THR A 100 13.41 -5.40 -6.49
CA THR A 100 12.56 -6.30 -7.27
C THR A 100 11.11 -5.80 -7.25
N PRO A 101 10.38 -5.77 -8.38
CA PRO A 101 9.02 -5.23 -8.44
C PRO A 101 8.03 -5.92 -7.49
N MET A 102 8.23 -7.22 -7.24
CA MET A 102 7.39 -8.06 -6.38
C MET A 102 7.81 -8.05 -4.89
N ALA A 103 8.88 -7.33 -4.54
CA ALA A 103 9.28 -7.13 -3.15
C ALA A 103 8.22 -6.32 -2.40
N GLY A 104 8.14 -6.52 -1.08
CA GLY A 104 7.26 -5.71 -0.23
C GLY A 104 7.74 -4.25 -0.21
N LEU A 105 6.82 -3.31 -0.30
CA LEU A 105 7.14 -1.88 -0.19
C LEU A 105 7.32 -1.54 1.30
N GLU A 106 8.55 -1.20 1.69
CA GLU A 106 8.87 -0.79 3.05
C GLU A 106 8.43 0.66 3.32
N ARG A 107 8.12 0.97 4.59
CA ARG A 107 7.68 2.31 5.02
C ARG A 107 8.70 3.40 4.72
N ASP A 108 9.98 3.13 4.95
CA ASP A 108 11.05 4.09 4.71
C ASP A 108 11.26 4.39 3.22
N VAL A 109 11.02 3.41 2.34
CA VAL A 109 10.99 3.56 0.88
C VAL A 109 9.80 4.42 0.46
N LEU A 110 8.59 4.14 0.96
CA LEU A 110 7.42 4.98 0.72
C LEU A 110 7.66 6.42 1.20
N ALA A 111 8.25 6.57 2.38
CA ALA A 111 8.52 7.88 2.95
C ALA A 111 9.49 8.68 2.10
N TYR A 112 10.55 8.03 1.61
CA TYR A 112 11.49 8.66 0.70
C TYR A 112 10.81 9.12 -0.58
N MET A 113 10.00 8.28 -1.22
CA MET A 113 9.28 8.67 -2.45
C MET A 113 8.39 9.89 -2.22
N ALA A 114 7.61 9.89 -1.13
CA ALA A 114 6.73 10.99 -0.79
C ALA A 114 7.50 12.27 -0.42
N ALA A 115 8.59 12.16 0.33
CA ALA A 115 9.43 13.31 0.69
C ALA A 115 10.14 13.90 -0.53
N SER A 116 10.65 13.06 -1.42
CA SER A 116 11.28 13.47 -2.69
C SER A 116 10.28 14.16 -3.59
N TYR A 117 9.08 13.59 -3.72
CA TYR A 117 8.00 14.19 -4.50
C TYR A 117 7.62 15.59 -3.99
N LEU A 118 7.61 15.80 -2.67
CA LEU A 118 7.30 17.07 -2.04
C LEU A 118 8.49 18.05 -1.97
N ASP A 119 9.63 17.74 -2.59
CA ASP A 119 10.90 18.50 -2.46
C ASP A 119 11.22 18.85 -0.99
N ILE A 120 11.01 17.88 -0.08
CA ILE A 120 11.32 18.08 1.32
C ILE A 120 12.83 17.97 1.50
N ARG A 121 13.46 19.10 1.82
CA ARG A 121 14.91 19.16 1.99
C ARG A 121 15.30 18.87 3.44
N PRO A 122 16.36 18.07 3.64
CA PRO A 122 17.00 17.97 4.95
C PRO A 122 17.44 19.34 5.46
N GLY A 123 17.33 19.54 6.78
CA GLY A 123 17.84 20.75 7.44
C GLY A 123 19.34 20.95 7.21
N LEU A 124 19.85 22.15 7.52
CA LEU A 124 21.22 22.57 7.20
C LEU A 124 22.31 21.60 7.69
N LEU A 125 22.09 20.92 8.82
CA LEU A 125 23.02 19.95 9.39
C LEU A 125 22.99 18.58 8.70
N THR A 126 21.89 18.24 8.02
CA THR A 126 21.70 16.95 7.34
C THR A 126 21.81 17.06 5.82
N SER A 127 21.90 18.27 5.25
CA SER A 127 22.01 18.52 3.81
C SER A 127 23.27 17.96 3.17
N ILE A 128 24.37 17.82 3.94
CA ILE A 128 25.65 17.29 3.46
C ILE A 128 25.51 15.85 2.93
N PHE A 129 24.60 15.06 3.51
CA PHE A 129 24.39 13.66 3.15
C PHE A 129 23.21 13.43 2.20
N GLY A 130 22.56 14.51 1.76
CA GLY A 130 21.34 14.42 0.96
C GLY A 130 20.15 13.82 1.72
N MET A 131 19.06 13.58 1.00
CA MET A 131 17.88 12.94 1.55
C MET A 131 18.16 11.45 1.77
N THR A 132 17.92 10.95 2.99
CA THR A 132 18.06 9.53 3.32
C THR A 132 16.71 8.93 3.67
N ARG A 133 16.50 7.63 3.41
CA ARG A 133 15.26 6.92 3.81
C ARG A 133 14.91 7.12 5.28
N ARG A 134 15.93 7.07 6.16
CA ARG A 134 15.77 7.30 7.60
C ARG A 134 15.28 8.72 7.89
N TYR A 135 15.87 9.73 7.26
CA TYR A 135 15.44 11.11 7.41
C TYR A 135 14.01 11.31 6.90
N SER A 136 13.72 10.89 5.66
CA SER A 136 12.41 11.02 5.04
C SER A 136 11.31 10.38 5.90
N TYR A 137 11.57 9.21 6.48
CA TYR A 137 10.62 8.56 7.38
C TYR A 137 10.31 9.39 8.61
N ARG A 138 11.33 9.91 9.30
CA ARG A 138 11.13 10.74 10.50
C ARG A 138 10.45 12.07 10.16
N GLU A 139 10.81 12.65 9.03
CA GLU A 139 10.26 13.93 8.58
C GLU A 139 8.78 13.81 8.20
N LEU A 140 8.38 12.75 7.47
CA LEU A 140 6.97 12.51 7.16
C LEU A 140 6.14 12.14 8.39
N GLN A 141 6.74 11.50 9.40
CA GLN A 141 6.10 11.30 10.69
C GLN A 141 5.89 12.62 11.43
N HIS A 142 6.92 13.47 11.48
CA HIS A 142 6.86 14.78 12.12
C HIS A 142 5.77 15.66 11.49
N ARG A 143 5.63 15.62 10.16
CA ARG A 143 4.60 16.33 9.40
C ARG A 143 3.22 15.68 9.44
N GLY A 144 3.04 14.58 10.17
CA GLY A 144 1.75 13.88 10.26
C GLY A 144 1.30 13.20 8.95
N MET A 145 2.21 13.00 7.99
CA MET A 145 1.91 12.33 6.72
C MET A 145 1.95 10.80 6.85
N MET A 146 2.77 10.29 7.75
CA MET A 146 2.89 8.86 8.06
C MET A 146 2.68 8.56 9.54
N VAL A 147 2.11 7.39 9.83
CA VAL A 147 1.91 6.89 11.19
C VAL A 147 3.22 6.31 11.76
N GLN A 148 3.34 6.32 13.08
CA GLN A 148 4.46 5.71 13.80
C GLN A 148 4.59 4.19 13.54
N GLY A 149 5.82 3.69 13.59
CA GLY A 149 6.15 2.26 13.53
C GLY A 149 7.55 1.96 13.00
N GLN A 150 7.78 0.72 12.55
CA GLN A 150 9.11 0.29 12.14
C GLN A 150 9.42 0.71 10.70
N PRO A 151 10.58 1.35 10.43
CA PRO A 151 10.93 1.85 9.09
C PRO A 151 10.94 0.77 7.99
N ARG A 152 11.43 -0.44 8.31
CA ARG A 152 11.51 -1.56 7.35
C ARG A 152 10.25 -2.44 7.32
N GLN A 153 9.18 -2.01 7.96
CA GLN A 153 7.90 -2.72 7.90
C GLN A 153 7.26 -2.51 6.54
N VAL A 154 6.71 -3.59 5.97
CA VAL A 154 5.98 -3.53 4.69
C VAL A 154 4.62 -2.88 4.90
N VAL A 155 4.30 -1.90 4.06
CA VAL A 155 3.02 -1.18 4.10
C VAL A 155 1.89 -2.00 3.49
N SER A 156 0.68 -1.82 4.01
CA SER A 156 -0.54 -2.26 3.31
C SER A 156 -0.85 -1.31 2.14
N GLY A 157 -1.72 -1.74 1.24
CA GLY A 157 -2.19 -0.87 0.17
C GLY A 157 -3.06 0.29 0.68
N SER A 158 -3.81 0.08 1.77
CA SER A 158 -4.54 1.17 2.43
C SER A 158 -3.62 2.21 3.07
N GLU A 159 -2.51 1.78 3.68
CA GLU A 159 -1.50 2.71 4.21
C GLU A 159 -0.84 3.50 3.08
N LEU A 160 -0.43 2.83 1.99
CA LEU A 160 0.10 3.48 0.81
C LEU A 160 -0.84 4.57 0.29
N LEU A 161 -2.11 4.25 0.06
CA LEU A 161 -3.10 5.22 -0.42
C LEU A 161 -3.32 6.35 0.57
N SER A 162 -3.39 6.05 1.86
CA SER A 162 -3.55 7.07 2.90
C SER A 162 -2.41 8.09 2.89
N VAL A 163 -1.17 7.64 2.72
CA VAL A 163 0.00 8.52 2.59
C VAL A 163 -0.10 9.35 1.31
N LEU A 164 -0.40 8.73 0.17
CA LEU A 164 -0.51 9.43 -1.10
C LEU A 164 -1.62 10.48 -1.13
N THR A 165 -2.77 10.21 -0.50
CA THR A 165 -3.84 11.21 -0.37
C THR A 165 -3.37 12.43 0.43
N ARG A 166 -2.56 12.24 1.49
CA ARG A 166 -1.98 13.36 2.24
C ARG A 166 -0.93 14.11 1.41
N VAL A 167 -0.12 13.40 0.63
CA VAL A 167 0.86 14.01 -0.30
C VAL A 167 0.15 14.82 -1.39
N ALA A 168 -0.96 14.31 -1.93
CA ALA A 168 -1.78 15.03 -2.90
C ALA A 168 -2.31 16.33 -2.29
N ALA A 169 -2.99 16.24 -1.15
CA ALA A 169 -3.52 17.40 -0.44
C ALA A 169 -2.43 18.42 -0.02
N GLU A 170 -1.22 17.96 0.29
CA GLU A 170 -0.07 18.83 0.54
C GLU A 170 0.38 19.55 -0.73
N THR A 171 0.44 18.84 -1.85
CA THR A 171 0.86 19.39 -3.15
C THR A 171 -0.13 20.48 -3.59
N ASP A 172 -1.43 20.19 -3.52
CA ASP A 172 -2.50 21.14 -3.82
C ASP A 172 -2.40 22.40 -2.94
N ARG A 173 -2.17 22.22 -1.63
CA ARG A 173 -2.02 23.33 -0.69
C ARG A 173 -0.84 24.23 -1.04
N ARG A 174 0.28 23.65 -1.49
CA ARG A 174 1.46 24.43 -1.92
C ARG A 174 1.25 25.12 -3.26
N GLY A 175 0.52 24.48 -4.18
CA GLY A 175 0.13 25.09 -5.46
C GLY A 175 -0.78 26.31 -5.29
N MET A 176 -1.70 26.26 -4.32
CA MET A 176 -2.60 27.39 -4.01
C MET A 176 -1.91 28.56 -3.28
N GLY A 177 -0.77 28.32 -2.62
CA GLY A 177 -0.02 29.37 -1.90
C GLY A 177 0.97 30.16 -2.76
N LEU A 178 1.03 29.89 -4.07
CA LEU A 178 1.93 30.53 -5.04
C LEU A 178 1.17 31.42 -6.05
N GLN A 179 -0.06 31.82 -5.75
CA GLN A 179 -0.83 32.82 -6.51
C GLN A 179 -0.86 34.17 -5.79
#